data_AF-A0A919S5U7-F1
#
_entry.id   AF-A0A919S5U7-F1
#
_cell.length_a   1.000
_cell.length_b   1.000
_cell.length_c   1.000
_cell.angle_alpha   90.00
_cell.angle_beta   90.00
_cell.angle_gamma   90.00
#
_symmetry.space_group_name_H-M   'P 1'
#
loop_
_entity.id
_entity.type
_entity.pdbx_description
1 polymer ?
#
loop_
_entity_poly.entity_id
_entity_poly.type
_entity_poly.pdbx_seq_one_letter_code
_entity_poly.pdbx_strand_id
1 'polypeptide(L)'
;MTGEPGYISATIEIPPAEAAAGTIRSLWSPTHGPLHITVPPGTTDGAVLWVDSPGGKVAVTVRVTLPFPAPAPVLAGPPIAVQRSGRRNKLIGLGVAAVLVAGCIGVIGAFSGGDDDEKPVAETLIATGTTTAPTIAPTTTAPSTPEQYAALLTGSDNAIRATFGKLNTSDNKAFAKAAPAAAASIRNEADKLRASEPPAGAESVHEDLAQQLDSFGDIIEETAGTKQECPAASPYASVLQSGWADGIRADVKKLTSANGKYKFGTFLPAAPKDQNRRLSNGKYVKRTSTGGLGHLKIENGGDDTTVSLVKGKKTVFTVYVRGGKSYTAKGIKDGTYRIYTATGTDWNSAKKGFTRDCGFSKFDDTFKFSTTSRTSSIWTITLTPVVGGNATTSDVDPDAFPQ
;
A
#
# COMPACT_ATOMS: atom_id res chain seq x y z
N MET A 1 19.59 14.01 -9.13
CA MET A 1 20.70 13.26 -8.51
C MET A 1 21.61 14.23 -7.80
N THR A 2 21.71 14.11 -6.47
CA THR A 2 22.89 14.28 -5.58
C THR A 2 22.31 13.98 -4.18
N GLY A 3 22.36 12.75 -3.66
CA GLY A 3 23.54 11.89 -3.61
C GLY A 3 24.50 12.33 -2.50
N GLU A 4 24.00 12.87 -1.38
CA GLU A 4 24.78 13.01 -0.14
C GLU A 4 24.12 12.20 0.99
N PRO A 5 24.86 11.32 1.69
CA PRO A 5 24.32 10.53 2.79
C PRO A 5 24.27 11.41 4.05
N GLY A 6 23.13 12.03 4.34
CA GLY A 6 22.99 12.79 5.58
C GLY A 6 21.71 13.62 5.77
N TYR A 7 20.92 13.88 4.73
CA TYR A 7 19.71 14.69 4.87
C TYR A 7 18.47 13.82 5.09
N ILE A 8 17.89 13.90 6.29
CA ILE A 8 16.58 13.33 6.59
C ILE A 8 15.53 14.37 6.17
N SER A 9 14.66 14.02 5.21
CA SER A 9 13.48 14.83 4.86
C SER A 9 12.29 14.44 5.73
N ALA A 10 11.72 15.38 6.49
CA ALA A 10 10.46 15.17 7.21
C ALA A 10 9.30 15.79 6.44
N THR A 11 8.08 15.25 6.55
CA THR A 11 6.88 15.86 5.99
C THR A 11 5.93 16.24 7.12
N ILE A 12 5.35 17.44 7.08
CA ILE A 12 4.33 17.88 8.03
C ILE A 12 3.04 18.24 7.31
N GLU A 13 1.91 17.76 7.84
CA GLU A 13 0.58 18.11 7.32
C GLU A 13 -0.02 19.25 8.14
N ILE A 14 -0.48 20.28 7.43
CA ILE A 14 -1.05 21.48 8.05
C ILE A 14 -2.37 21.84 7.36
N PRO A 15 -3.45 22.11 8.11
CA PRO A 15 -4.69 22.60 7.54
C PRO A 15 -4.52 23.95 6.83
N PRO A 16 -5.32 24.28 5.80
CA PRO A 16 -5.14 25.52 5.04
C PRO A 16 -5.30 26.78 5.88
N ALA A 17 -6.16 26.74 6.90
CA ALA A 17 -6.36 27.86 7.82
C ALA A 17 -5.09 28.17 8.64
N GLU A 18 -4.34 27.15 9.03
CA GLU A 18 -3.11 27.30 9.80
C GLU A 18 -1.92 27.63 8.91
N ALA A 19 -1.90 27.11 7.67
CA ALA A 19 -0.94 27.51 6.66
C ALA A 19 -1.12 29.00 6.28
N ALA A 20 -2.36 29.50 6.25
CA ALA A 20 -2.67 30.91 5.99
C ALA A 20 -2.30 31.83 7.16
N ALA A 21 -2.54 31.41 8.41
CA ALA A 21 -2.27 32.21 9.60
C ALA A 21 -0.81 32.11 10.11
N GLY A 22 -0.08 31.07 9.70
CA GLY A 22 1.20 30.69 10.28
C GLY A 22 1.02 29.91 11.58
N THR A 23 1.90 28.95 11.85
CA THR A 23 1.80 28.10 13.04
C THR A 23 3.17 27.57 13.46
N ILE A 24 3.31 27.15 14.71
CA ILE A 24 4.52 26.46 15.20
C ILE A 24 4.14 25.00 15.44
N ARG A 25 4.87 24.09 14.79
CA ARG A 25 4.74 22.64 14.97
C ARG A 25 5.94 22.10 15.71
N SER A 26 5.69 21.15 16.61
CA SER A 26 6.76 20.39 17.25
C SER A 26 6.70 18.96 16.71
N LEU A 27 7.78 18.52 16.07
CA LEU A 27 7.99 17.14 15.68
C LEU A 27 9.06 16.54 16.57
N TRP A 28 9.00 15.23 16.79
CA TRP A 28 10.09 14.51 17.44
C TRP A 28 10.76 13.60 16.42
N SER A 29 12.08 13.69 16.33
CA SER A 29 12.91 12.81 15.49
C SER A 29 13.82 11.95 16.38
N PRO A 30 13.94 10.63 16.12
CA PRO A 30 14.88 9.77 16.84
C PRO A 30 16.34 10.22 16.75
N THR A 31 16.73 10.86 15.64
CA THR A 31 18.10 11.26 15.36
C THR A 31 18.40 12.72 15.75
N HIS A 32 17.39 13.59 15.74
CA HIS A 32 17.57 15.04 15.93
C HIS A 32 16.87 15.60 17.18
N GLY A 33 16.12 14.77 17.92
CA GLY A 33 15.34 15.20 19.08
C GLY A 33 14.12 16.04 18.68
N PRO A 34 13.62 16.91 19.59
CA PRO A 34 12.49 17.78 19.29
C PRO A 34 12.87 18.87 18.26
N LEU A 35 12.09 18.97 17.20
CA LEU A 35 12.19 19.96 16.13
C LEU A 35 11.01 20.93 16.25
N HIS A 36 11.30 22.20 16.46
CA HIS A 36 10.30 23.27 16.43
C HIS A 36 10.29 23.93 15.05
N ILE A 37 9.26 23.65 14.26
CA ILE A 37 9.09 24.19 12.91
C ILE A 37 8.15 25.38 12.97
N THR A 38 8.67 26.56 12.66
CA THR A 38 7.86 27.76 12.44
C THR A 38 7.43 27.80 10.99
N VAL A 39 6.13 27.63 10.74
CA VAL A 39 5.53 27.74 9.41
C VAL A 39 5.05 29.16 9.19
N PRO A 40 5.62 29.89 8.22
CA PRO A 40 5.20 31.26 7.92
C PRO A 40 3.74 31.34 7.46
N PRO A 41 3.03 32.44 7.75
CA PRO A 41 1.73 32.72 7.15
C PRO A 41 1.80 32.73 5.63
N GLY A 42 0.84 32.09 4.97
CA GLY A 42 0.78 31.97 3.50
C GLY A 42 1.61 30.82 2.92
N THR A 43 2.04 29.85 3.73
CA THR A 43 2.79 28.68 3.24
C THR A 43 1.93 27.82 2.31
N THR A 44 2.44 27.51 1.12
CA THR A 44 1.75 26.67 0.12
C THR A 44 2.14 25.20 0.24
N ASP A 45 1.30 24.31 -0.31
CA ASP A 45 1.61 22.89 -0.43
C ASP A 45 2.95 22.66 -1.16
N GLY A 46 3.77 21.74 -0.65
CA GLY A 46 5.10 21.43 -1.17
C GLY A 46 6.23 22.36 -0.72
N ALA A 47 5.96 23.38 0.10
CA ALA A 47 7.00 24.27 0.61
C ALA A 47 8.02 23.53 1.49
N VAL A 48 9.31 23.81 1.34
CA VAL A 48 10.39 23.20 2.14
C VAL A 48 10.93 24.22 3.14
N LEU A 49 10.90 23.86 4.42
CA LEU A 49 11.42 24.65 5.53
C LEU A 49 12.67 24.00 6.10
N TRP A 50 13.71 24.79 6.33
CA TRP A 50 14.94 24.33 6.96
C TRP A 50 14.91 24.62 8.46
N VAL A 51 15.08 23.57 9.26
CA VAL A 51 14.98 23.64 10.72
C VAL A 51 16.32 23.26 11.34
N ASP A 52 16.81 24.10 12.24
CA ASP A 52 18.01 23.83 13.02
C ASP A 52 17.69 22.86 14.17
N SER A 53 18.49 21.81 14.29
CA SER A 53 18.40 20.83 15.38
C SER A 53 19.77 20.59 16.02
N PRO A 54 19.83 20.05 17.24
CA PRO A 54 21.09 19.65 17.86
C PRO A 54 21.93 18.67 17.00
N GLY A 55 21.30 17.93 16.09
CA GLY A 55 21.96 16.99 15.17
C GLY A 55 22.20 17.52 13.75
N GLY A 56 21.96 18.80 13.46
CA GLY A 56 22.15 19.42 12.13
C GLY A 56 20.88 20.02 11.53
N LYS A 57 20.98 20.54 10.30
CA LYS A 57 19.85 21.14 9.57
C LYS A 57 18.97 20.05 8.93
N VAL A 58 17.66 20.14 9.16
CA VAL A 58 16.66 19.20 8.65
C VAL A 58 15.77 19.92 7.62
N ALA A 59 15.53 19.29 6.47
CA ALA A 59 14.58 19.76 5.48
C ALA A 59 13.18 19.21 5.79
N VAL A 60 12.19 20.10 5.92
CA VAL A 60 10.82 19.75 6.28
C VAL A 60 9.87 20.20 5.17
N THR A 61 9.26 19.25 4.46
CA THR A 61 8.26 19.52 3.42
C THR A 61 6.88 19.72 4.07
N VAL A 62 6.23 20.84 3.79
CA VAL A 62 4.88 21.15 4.26
C VAL A 62 3.86 20.65 3.25
N ARG A 63 2.93 19.82 3.70
CA ARG A 63 1.75 19.42 2.94
C ARG A 63 0.51 20.15 3.46
N VAL A 64 -0.16 20.90 2.60
CA VAL A 64 -1.39 21.61 2.96
C VAL A 64 -2.58 20.75 2.55
N THR A 65 -3.23 20.12 3.52
CA THR A 65 -4.36 19.22 3.25
C THR A 65 -5.61 20.00 2.87
N LEU A 66 -6.19 19.73 1.70
CA LEU A 66 -7.46 20.35 1.31
C LEU A 66 -8.57 19.90 2.27
N PRO A 67 -9.49 20.79 2.68
CA PRO A 67 -10.53 20.43 3.62
C PRO A 67 -11.50 19.47 2.92
N PHE A 68 -11.80 18.35 3.58
CA PHE A 68 -12.95 17.54 3.21
C PHE A 68 -14.20 18.44 3.21
N PRO A 69 -15.08 18.35 2.19
CA PRO A 69 -16.33 19.10 2.20
C PRO A 69 -17.12 18.74 3.45
N ALA A 70 -17.57 19.76 4.19
CA ALA A 70 -18.36 19.57 5.40
C ALA A 70 -19.60 18.71 5.09
N PRO A 71 -20.01 17.79 5.99
CA PRO A 71 -21.27 17.08 5.83
C PRO A 71 -22.40 18.12 5.75
N ALA A 72 -23.28 17.94 4.75
CA ALA A 72 -24.41 18.83 4.52
C ALA A 72 -25.23 18.99 5.82
N PRO A 73 -25.70 20.20 6.15
CA PRO A 73 -26.52 20.41 7.33
C PRO A 73 -27.78 19.54 7.22
N VAL A 74 -28.06 18.80 8.30
CA VAL A 74 -29.27 17.98 8.43
C VAL A 74 -30.46 18.92 8.40
N LEU A 75 -31.16 18.96 7.27
CA LEU A 75 -32.44 19.65 7.16
C LEU A 75 -33.43 18.95 8.11
N ALA A 76 -33.99 19.72 9.04
CA ALA A 76 -35.12 19.28 9.85
C ALA A 76 -36.21 18.75 8.93
N GLY A 77 -36.57 17.48 9.10
CA GLY A 77 -37.60 16.84 8.29
C GLY A 77 -38.94 17.57 8.43
N PRO A 78 -39.67 17.81 7.33
CA PRO A 78 -41.02 18.35 7.41
C PRO A 78 -41.98 17.30 8.03
N PRO A 79 -43.08 17.75 8.66
CA PRO A 79 -44.02 16.86 9.32
C PRO A 79 -44.72 15.95 8.30
N ILE A 80 -45.04 14.74 8.77
CA ILE A 80 -45.71 13.67 8.02
C ILE A 80 -47.04 14.20 7.46
N ALA A 81 -47.17 14.20 6.13
CA ALA A 81 -48.43 14.44 5.43
C ALA A 81 -48.76 13.28 4.48
N VAL A 82 -49.87 12.64 4.81
CA VAL A 82 -50.76 11.70 4.12
C VAL A 82 -50.51 11.45 2.62
N GLN A 83 -50.41 10.16 2.25
CA GLN A 83 -50.43 9.68 0.87
C GLN A 83 -51.71 10.09 0.12
N ARG A 84 -51.55 10.64 -1.08
CA ARG A 84 -52.56 10.58 -2.14
C ARG A 84 -51.94 10.19 -3.48
N SER A 85 -52.58 9.19 -4.08
CA SER A 85 -52.31 8.57 -5.37
C SER A 85 -52.37 9.55 -6.55
N GLY A 86 -51.44 9.43 -7.49
CA GLY A 86 -51.48 10.14 -8.76
C GLY A 86 -50.53 9.54 -9.81
N ARG A 87 -51.08 9.23 -10.98
CA ARG A 87 -50.51 8.50 -12.13
C ARG A 87 -49.37 9.23 -12.86
N ARG A 88 -48.44 8.42 -13.39
CA ARG A 88 -47.74 8.47 -14.71
C ARG A 88 -47.00 9.76 -15.14
N ASN A 89 -45.71 9.65 -15.45
CA ASN A 89 -45.21 9.69 -16.85
C ASN A 89 -43.71 9.35 -16.96
N LYS A 90 -43.36 8.62 -18.03
CA LYS A 90 -42.00 8.37 -18.55
C LYS A 90 -41.55 9.53 -19.44
N LEU A 91 -40.23 9.76 -19.54
CA LEU A 91 -39.44 10.33 -20.66
C LEU A 91 -37.96 10.22 -20.19
N ILE A 92 -37.08 9.31 -20.66
CA ILE A 92 -36.35 9.22 -21.94
C ILE A 92 -35.91 10.58 -22.50
N GLY A 93 -34.59 10.83 -22.47
CA GLY A 93 -33.89 11.90 -23.17
C GLY A 93 -32.40 11.56 -23.31
N LEU A 94 -31.94 11.52 -24.55
CA LEU A 94 -30.71 10.94 -25.11
C LEU A 94 -29.79 12.09 -25.60
N GLY A 95 -28.48 11.85 -25.73
CA GLY A 95 -27.54 12.73 -26.47
C GLY A 95 -26.23 12.99 -25.71
N VAL A 96 -25.11 12.31 -25.96
CA VAL A 96 -24.17 12.38 -27.11
C VAL A 96 -23.53 13.77 -27.27
N ALA A 97 -22.22 13.85 -26.99
CA ALA A 97 -21.27 14.65 -27.76
C ALA A 97 -19.84 14.15 -27.51
N ALA A 98 -19.26 13.52 -28.54
CA ALA A 98 -17.85 13.26 -28.68
C ALA A 98 -17.18 14.51 -29.30
N VAL A 99 -15.98 14.86 -28.83
CA VAL A 99 -15.06 15.75 -29.55
C VAL A 99 -13.66 15.16 -29.46
N LEU A 100 -13.17 14.71 -30.62
CA LEU A 100 -11.78 14.40 -30.94
C LEU A 100 -11.07 15.69 -31.36
N VAL A 101 -9.89 15.96 -30.80
CA VAL A 101 -8.84 16.73 -31.51
C VAL A 101 -7.48 16.12 -31.15
N ALA A 102 -6.72 15.81 -32.20
CA ALA A 102 -5.35 15.32 -32.23
C ALA A 102 -4.32 16.45 -32.04
N GLY A 103 -3.10 16.11 -31.64
CA GLY A 103 -1.97 17.03 -31.66
C GLY A 103 -0.66 16.42 -31.13
N CYS A 104 0.14 15.86 -32.04
CA CYS A 104 1.51 15.40 -31.81
C CYS A 104 2.47 16.56 -31.53
N ILE A 105 3.42 16.41 -30.61
CA ILE A 105 4.80 16.95 -30.70
C ILE A 105 5.74 15.99 -29.96
N GLY A 106 6.76 15.49 -30.66
CA GLY A 106 7.87 14.73 -30.09
C GLY A 106 9.03 15.63 -29.67
N VAL A 107 9.83 15.17 -28.71
CA VAL A 107 11.16 15.73 -28.41
C VAL A 107 12.13 14.57 -28.19
N ILE A 108 13.03 14.40 -29.16
CA ILE A 108 14.33 13.73 -29.00
C ILE A 108 15.32 14.84 -28.67
N GLY A 109 16.08 14.69 -27.58
CA GLY A 109 17.15 15.61 -27.18
C GLY A 109 18.37 14.81 -26.74
N ALA A 110 19.32 14.67 -27.65
CA ALA A 110 20.64 14.12 -27.43
C ALA A 110 21.47 15.03 -26.51
N PHE A 111 22.26 14.42 -25.61
CA PHE A 111 23.37 15.09 -24.93
C PHE A 111 24.68 14.67 -25.60
N SER A 112 25.31 15.62 -26.28
CA SER A 112 26.75 15.62 -26.57
C SER A 112 27.17 17.07 -26.80
N GLY A 113 28.09 17.55 -25.97
CA GLY A 113 28.67 18.89 -26.03
C GLY A 113 29.79 18.98 -25.01
N GLY A 114 31.03 19.05 -25.50
CA GLY A 114 32.26 19.15 -24.73
C GLY A 114 33.41 19.25 -25.71
N ASP A 115 33.84 20.48 -25.93
CA ASP A 115 34.74 21.00 -26.95
C ASP A 115 36.19 20.51 -26.81
N ASP A 116 36.96 20.55 -27.92
CA ASP A 116 38.21 21.33 -28.01
C ASP A 116 38.74 21.39 -29.46
N ASP A 117 39.02 22.61 -29.90
CA ASP A 117 39.65 23.02 -31.16
C ASP A 117 41.17 22.77 -31.16
N GLU A 118 41.73 22.19 -32.23
CA GLU A 118 42.99 22.70 -32.84
C GLU A 118 43.15 22.23 -34.30
N LYS A 119 43.50 23.15 -35.21
CA LYS A 119 43.80 22.91 -36.64
C LYS A 119 45.33 22.74 -36.88
N PRO A 120 45.86 22.74 -38.12
CA PRO A 120 46.29 21.52 -38.82
C PRO A 120 47.80 21.53 -39.15
N VAL A 121 48.37 20.38 -39.50
CA VAL A 121 49.61 20.33 -40.31
C VAL A 121 49.64 19.08 -41.18
N ALA A 122 50.13 19.29 -42.40
CA ALA A 122 50.07 18.37 -43.52
C ALA A 122 51.26 17.40 -43.59
N GLU A 123 51.04 16.37 -44.42
CA GLU A 123 52.03 15.68 -45.27
C GLU A 123 52.82 14.51 -44.65
N THR A 124 52.52 13.28 -45.10
CA THR A 124 53.44 12.42 -45.86
C THR A 124 52.78 11.05 -46.17
N LEU A 125 52.75 10.70 -47.46
CA LEU A 125 52.38 9.40 -48.02
C LEU A 125 53.41 8.32 -47.68
N ILE A 126 53.00 7.16 -47.12
CA ILE A 126 53.58 5.84 -47.44
C ILE A 126 52.48 4.76 -47.40
N ALA A 127 52.51 3.89 -48.41
CA ALA A 127 51.56 2.84 -48.72
C ALA A 127 51.69 1.56 -47.86
N THR A 128 50.72 0.66 -48.11
CA THR A 128 50.67 -0.79 -47.86
C THR A 128 49.92 -1.27 -46.62
N GLY A 129 48.90 -2.12 -46.86
CA GLY A 129 48.19 -2.83 -45.81
C GLY A 129 46.73 -3.15 -46.15
N THR A 130 46.51 -4.05 -47.12
CA THR A 130 45.22 -4.68 -47.35
C THR A 130 44.81 -5.44 -46.09
N THR A 131 43.83 -4.96 -45.34
CA THR A 131 43.08 -5.80 -44.39
C THR A 131 41.65 -5.30 -44.35
N THR A 132 40.81 -5.94 -45.14
CA THR A 132 39.35 -5.88 -45.04
C THR A 132 38.95 -6.26 -43.62
N ALA A 133 38.59 -5.27 -42.81
CA ALA A 133 37.88 -5.49 -41.56
C ALA A 133 36.50 -6.10 -41.89
N PRO A 134 36.07 -7.18 -41.22
CA PRO A 134 34.74 -7.72 -41.44
C PRO A 134 33.72 -6.72 -40.90
N THR A 135 32.92 -6.16 -41.79
CA THR A 135 31.65 -5.52 -41.42
C THR A 135 30.80 -6.58 -40.71
N ILE A 136 30.68 -6.47 -39.40
CA ILE A 136 29.68 -7.22 -38.63
C ILE A 136 28.34 -6.63 -39.05
N ALA A 137 27.69 -7.25 -40.04
CA ALA A 137 26.29 -7.02 -40.29
C ALA A 137 25.53 -7.38 -39.01
N PRO A 138 24.61 -6.54 -38.50
CA PRO A 138 23.72 -6.99 -37.45
C PRO A 138 22.95 -8.18 -38.02
N THR A 139 23.08 -9.34 -37.38
CA THR A 139 22.17 -10.46 -37.57
C THR A 139 20.79 -9.98 -37.14
N THR A 140 20.04 -9.39 -38.07
CA THR A 140 18.62 -9.08 -37.88
C THR A 140 17.91 -10.42 -37.85
N THR A 141 17.70 -10.97 -36.66
CA THR A 141 16.86 -12.15 -36.44
C THR A 141 15.52 -11.87 -37.11
N ALA A 142 15.11 -12.72 -38.05
CA ALA A 142 13.84 -12.51 -38.75
C ALA A 142 12.68 -12.47 -37.74
N PRO A 143 11.68 -11.59 -37.93
CA PRO A 143 10.54 -11.50 -37.03
C PRO A 143 9.83 -12.85 -36.94
N SER A 144 9.48 -13.25 -35.72
CA SER A 144 8.83 -14.55 -35.51
C SER A 144 7.45 -14.59 -36.15
N THR A 145 7.06 -15.75 -36.68
CA THR A 145 5.72 -15.89 -37.26
C THR A 145 4.65 -15.76 -36.16
N PRO A 146 3.42 -15.33 -36.49
CA PRO A 146 2.33 -15.28 -35.50
C PRO A 146 2.11 -16.61 -34.75
N GLU A 147 2.30 -17.75 -35.43
CA GLU A 147 2.22 -19.08 -34.82
C GLU A 147 3.36 -19.37 -33.84
N GLN A 148 4.59 -19.01 -34.19
CA GLN A 148 5.75 -19.16 -33.30
C GLN A 148 5.62 -18.29 -32.06
N TYR A 149 5.17 -17.05 -32.24
CA TYR A 149 4.94 -16.12 -31.15
C TYR A 149 3.81 -16.59 -30.21
N ALA A 150 2.70 -17.09 -30.75
CA ALA A 150 1.63 -17.67 -29.95
C ALA A 150 2.10 -18.89 -29.12
N ALA A 151 2.97 -19.73 -29.69
CA ALA A 151 3.57 -20.86 -28.98
C ALA A 151 4.52 -20.42 -27.86
N LEU A 152 5.34 -19.38 -28.11
CA LEU A 152 6.23 -18.78 -27.11
C LEU A 152 5.45 -18.25 -25.89
N LEU A 153 4.38 -17.49 -26.14
CA LEU A 153 3.51 -16.97 -25.09
C LEU A 153 2.87 -18.08 -24.27
N THR A 154 2.34 -19.11 -24.93
CA THR A 154 1.72 -20.26 -24.26
C THR A 154 2.74 -21.04 -23.42
N GLY A 155 3.96 -21.23 -23.93
CA GLY A 155 5.05 -21.87 -23.19
C GLY A 155 5.44 -21.09 -21.94
N SER A 156 5.59 -19.77 -22.10
CA SER A 156 5.93 -18.85 -21.00
C SER A 156 4.85 -18.83 -19.92
N ASP A 157 3.56 -18.75 -20.31
CA ASP A 157 2.45 -18.77 -19.36
C ASP A 157 2.42 -20.06 -18.52
N ASN A 158 2.63 -21.21 -19.15
CA ASN A 158 2.63 -22.50 -18.47
C ASN A 158 3.82 -22.64 -17.51
N ALA A 159 5.00 -22.16 -17.90
CA ALA A 159 6.19 -22.15 -17.04
C ALA A 159 5.98 -21.28 -15.79
N ILE A 160 5.41 -20.08 -15.96
CA ILE A 160 5.10 -19.18 -14.85
C ILE A 160 4.02 -19.78 -13.94
N ARG A 161 2.94 -20.33 -14.52
CA ARG A 161 1.81 -20.89 -13.75
C ARG A 161 2.24 -21.90 -12.71
N ALA A 162 3.17 -22.79 -13.06
CA ALA A 162 3.60 -23.88 -12.17
C ALA A 162 4.26 -23.36 -10.88
N THR A 163 5.06 -22.29 -10.96
CA THR A 163 5.72 -21.70 -9.79
C THR A 163 4.83 -20.67 -9.12
N PHE A 164 4.16 -19.80 -9.88
CA PHE A 164 3.27 -18.77 -9.36
C PHE A 164 2.09 -19.34 -8.58
N GLY A 165 1.52 -20.47 -9.02
CA GLY A 165 0.43 -21.16 -8.31
C GLY A 165 0.79 -21.57 -6.87
N LYS A 166 2.07 -21.77 -6.56
CA LYS A 166 2.54 -22.09 -5.21
C LYS A 166 2.46 -20.91 -4.23
N LEU A 167 2.34 -19.68 -4.76
CA LEU A 167 2.14 -18.48 -3.95
C LEU A 167 0.72 -18.39 -3.38
N ASN A 168 -0.24 -19.13 -3.93
CA ASN A 168 -1.61 -19.15 -3.44
C ASN A 168 -1.72 -19.96 -2.13
N THR A 169 -1.26 -19.37 -1.04
CA THR A 169 -1.28 -19.94 0.30
C THR A 169 -1.81 -18.92 1.30
N SER A 170 -2.46 -19.43 2.35
CA SER A 170 -2.90 -18.62 3.49
C SER A 170 -1.77 -18.36 4.50
N ASP A 171 -0.64 -19.06 4.41
CA ASP A 171 0.50 -18.93 5.31
C ASP A 171 1.59 -18.02 4.71
N ASN A 172 1.89 -16.93 5.42
CA ASN A 172 2.86 -15.93 4.99
C ASN A 172 4.29 -16.51 4.90
N LYS A 173 4.66 -17.47 5.75
CA LYS A 173 5.97 -18.14 5.70
C LYS A 173 6.07 -19.06 4.48
N ALA A 174 4.98 -19.76 4.17
CA ALA A 174 4.92 -20.58 2.96
C ALA A 174 5.00 -19.72 1.71
N PHE A 175 4.34 -18.56 1.70
CA PHE A 175 4.46 -17.56 0.63
C PHE A 175 5.92 -17.10 0.48
N ALA A 176 6.55 -16.65 1.56
CA ALA A 176 7.91 -16.15 1.53
C ALA A 176 8.92 -17.21 1.05
N LYS A 177 8.71 -18.49 1.39
CA LYS A 177 9.52 -19.60 0.91
C LYS A 177 9.36 -19.86 -0.61
N ALA A 178 8.16 -19.65 -1.15
CA ALA A 178 7.85 -19.90 -2.56
C ALA A 178 8.16 -18.71 -3.48
N ALA A 179 8.18 -17.48 -2.93
CA ALA A 179 8.37 -16.24 -3.67
C ALA A 179 9.63 -16.20 -4.55
N PRO A 180 10.85 -16.56 -4.08
CA PRO A 180 12.04 -16.50 -4.92
C PRO A 180 11.96 -17.39 -6.17
N ALA A 181 11.39 -18.58 -6.03
CA ALA A 181 11.23 -19.50 -7.16
C ALA A 181 10.19 -19.02 -8.17
N ALA A 182 9.14 -18.34 -7.71
CA ALA A 182 8.14 -17.73 -8.59
C ALA A 182 8.71 -16.53 -9.33
N ALA A 183 9.38 -15.61 -8.61
CA ALA A 183 10.00 -14.43 -9.19
C ALA A 183 11.09 -14.79 -10.21
N ALA A 184 11.99 -15.74 -9.88
CA ALA A 184 13.00 -16.21 -10.82
C ALA A 184 12.38 -16.82 -12.10
N SER A 185 11.31 -17.61 -11.97
CA SER A 185 10.60 -18.16 -13.14
C SER A 185 10.02 -17.04 -14.02
N ILE A 186 9.37 -16.05 -13.40
CA ILE A 186 8.78 -14.91 -14.11
C ILE A 186 9.86 -14.10 -14.85
N ARG A 187 10.98 -13.77 -14.18
CA ARG A 187 12.08 -13.03 -14.81
C ARG A 187 12.73 -13.81 -15.96
N ASN A 188 12.96 -15.11 -15.78
CA ASN A 188 13.48 -15.97 -16.85
C ASN A 188 12.58 -16.00 -18.09
N GLU A 189 11.25 -16.04 -17.90
CA GLU A 189 10.32 -15.98 -19.03
C GLU A 189 10.23 -14.55 -19.62
N ALA A 190 10.37 -13.51 -18.80
CA ALA A 190 10.48 -12.14 -19.28
C ALA A 190 11.73 -11.95 -20.17
N ASP A 191 12.88 -12.48 -19.77
CA ASP A 191 14.12 -12.46 -20.54
C ASP A 191 13.97 -13.19 -21.89
N LYS A 192 13.32 -14.35 -21.89
CA LYS A 192 13.02 -15.10 -23.12
C LYS A 192 12.10 -14.32 -24.06
N LEU A 193 11.12 -13.61 -23.52
CA LEU A 193 10.26 -12.73 -24.30
C LEU A 193 11.11 -11.60 -24.90
N ARG A 194 11.89 -10.86 -24.11
CA ARG A 194 12.74 -9.76 -24.63
C ARG A 194 13.76 -10.20 -25.68
N ALA A 195 14.24 -11.44 -25.61
CA ALA A 195 15.16 -12.00 -26.60
C ALA A 195 14.48 -12.44 -27.91
N SER A 196 13.14 -12.41 -27.98
CA SER A 196 12.36 -12.77 -29.15
C SER A 196 11.90 -11.54 -29.93
N GLU A 197 11.87 -11.64 -31.25
CA GLU A 197 11.35 -10.57 -32.11
C GLU A 197 9.84 -10.79 -32.35
N PRO A 198 8.94 -9.94 -31.82
CA PRO A 198 7.51 -10.11 -31.99
C PRO A 198 7.06 -9.84 -33.44
N PRO A 199 5.93 -10.42 -33.87
CA PRO A 199 5.34 -10.12 -35.18
C PRO A 199 4.82 -8.68 -35.26
N ALA A 200 4.73 -8.15 -36.48
CA ALA A 200 4.29 -6.79 -36.74
C ALA A 200 2.93 -6.46 -36.09
N GLY A 201 2.85 -5.35 -35.37
CA GLY A 201 1.66 -4.89 -34.63
C GLY A 201 1.58 -5.37 -33.18
N ALA A 202 2.55 -6.13 -32.68
CA ALA A 202 2.64 -6.57 -31.29
C ALA A 202 3.88 -6.04 -30.55
N GLU A 203 4.74 -5.26 -31.20
CA GLU A 203 6.07 -4.87 -30.71
C GLU A 203 6.01 -4.09 -29.39
N SER A 204 5.24 -3.00 -29.35
CA SER A 204 5.10 -2.18 -28.14
C SER A 204 4.45 -2.95 -26.98
N VAL A 205 3.41 -3.75 -27.26
CA VAL A 205 2.73 -4.54 -26.22
C VAL A 205 3.63 -5.65 -25.69
N HIS A 206 4.48 -6.20 -26.54
CA HIS A 206 5.46 -7.22 -26.17
C HIS A 206 6.53 -6.66 -25.22
N GLU A 207 7.09 -5.50 -25.55
CA GLU A 207 8.08 -4.81 -24.70
C GLU A 207 7.48 -4.45 -23.34
N ASP A 208 6.29 -3.83 -23.32
CA ASP A 208 5.56 -3.48 -22.10
C ASP A 208 5.32 -4.72 -21.22
N LEU A 209 4.86 -5.82 -21.83
CA LEU A 209 4.57 -7.07 -21.13
C LEU A 209 5.83 -7.65 -20.48
N ALA A 210 6.96 -7.67 -21.20
CA ALA A 210 8.20 -8.22 -20.69
C ALA A 210 8.81 -7.35 -19.57
N GLN A 211 8.66 -6.03 -19.66
CA GLN A 211 9.05 -5.13 -18.58
C GLN A 211 8.17 -5.32 -17.33
N GLN A 212 6.86 -5.41 -17.51
CA GLN A 212 5.95 -5.59 -16.38
C GLN A 212 6.12 -6.94 -15.69
N LEU A 213 6.42 -8.01 -16.44
CA LEU A 213 6.75 -9.31 -15.85
C LEU A 213 7.99 -9.21 -14.97
N ASP A 214 9.02 -8.49 -15.41
CA ASP A 214 10.25 -8.27 -14.64
C ASP A 214 9.95 -7.60 -13.29
N SER A 215 9.30 -6.43 -13.33
CA SER A 215 8.87 -5.69 -12.14
C SER A 215 7.88 -6.49 -11.27
N PHE A 216 7.10 -7.38 -11.88
CA PHE A 216 6.21 -8.27 -11.16
C PHE A 216 6.97 -9.35 -10.38
N GLY A 217 8.14 -9.78 -10.86
CA GLY A 217 9.07 -10.60 -10.08
C GLY A 217 9.56 -9.86 -8.83
N ASP A 218 9.92 -8.59 -8.97
CA ASP A 218 10.42 -7.75 -7.87
C ASP A 218 9.37 -7.55 -6.77
N ILE A 219 8.13 -7.20 -7.13
CA ILE A 219 7.07 -7.00 -6.14
C ILE A 219 6.74 -8.28 -5.37
N ILE A 220 6.90 -9.47 -5.98
CA ILE A 220 6.70 -10.76 -5.30
C ILE A 220 7.76 -10.94 -4.20
N GLU A 221 9.03 -10.65 -4.49
CA GLU A 221 10.13 -10.75 -3.53
C GLU A 221 10.04 -9.67 -2.44
N GLU A 222 9.71 -8.44 -2.80
CA GLU A 222 9.47 -7.35 -1.84
C GLU A 222 8.33 -7.72 -0.87
N THR A 223 7.22 -8.22 -1.40
CA THR A 223 6.08 -8.67 -0.58
C THR A 223 6.46 -9.83 0.34
N ALA A 224 7.43 -10.67 -0.05
CA ALA A 224 7.93 -11.76 0.78
C ALA A 224 8.92 -11.31 1.85
N GLY A 225 9.71 -10.26 1.59
CA GLY A 225 10.75 -9.75 2.48
C GLY A 225 10.27 -8.69 3.47
N THR A 226 9.16 -8.02 3.19
CA THR A 226 8.61 -6.96 4.03
C THR A 226 7.95 -7.51 5.29
N LYS A 227 8.21 -6.86 6.43
CA LYS A 227 7.39 -7.08 7.64
C LYS A 227 5.99 -6.57 7.33
N GLN A 228 5.03 -7.48 7.33
CA GLN A 228 3.67 -7.14 6.96
C GLN A 228 3.02 -6.28 8.05
N GLU A 229 2.62 -5.06 7.69
CA GLU A 229 1.88 -4.16 8.58
C GLU A 229 0.58 -4.81 9.09
N CYS A 230 -0.06 -5.61 8.23
CA CYS A 230 -1.25 -6.39 8.55
C CYS A 230 -0.97 -7.90 8.50
N PRO A 231 -0.59 -8.58 9.60
CA PRO A 231 -0.27 -10.02 9.59
C PRO A 231 -1.42 -10.92 9.12
N ALA A 232 -2.67 -10.46 9.25
CA ALA A 232 -3.84 -11.21 8.80
C ALA A 232 -4.20 -10.97 7.32
N ALA A 233 -3.52 -10.06 6.61
CA ALA A 233 -3.65 -9.96 5.16
C ALA A 233 -3.00 -11.16 4.45
N SER A 234 -3.33 -11.32 3.17
CA SER A 234 -2.74 -12.34 2.31
C SER A 234 -1.69 -11.67 1.42
N PRO A 235 -0.40 -12.01 1.56
CA PRO A 235 0.66 -11.56 0.65
C PRO A 235 0.30 -11.82 -0.82
N TYR A 236 -0.32 -12.97 -1.09
CA TYR A 236 -0.79 -13.32 -2.43
C TYR A 236 -1.88 -12.36 -2.95
N ALA A 237 -2.82 -11.94 -2.09
CA ALA A 237 -3.82 -10.96 -2.49
C ALA A 237 -3.18 -9.59 -2.80
N SER A 238 -2.22 -9.15 -2.00
CA SER A 238 -1.46 -7.92 -2.24
C SER A 238 -0.72 -7.94 -3.58
N VAL A 239 -0.05 -9.06 -3.91
CA VAL A 239 0.57 -9.25 -5.23
C VAL A 239 -0.46 -9.14 -6.36
N LEU A 240 -1.62 -9.79 -6.22
CA LEU A 240 -2.67 -9.74 -7.24
C LEU A 240 -3.32 -8.35 -7.39
N GLN A 241 -3.31 -7.53 -6.34
CA GLN A 241 -3.82 -6.15 -6.32
C GLN A 241 -2.74 -5.12 -6.69
N SER A 242 -1.51 -5.54 -6.95
CA SER A 242 -0.43 -4.64 -7.34
C SER A 242 -0.69 -4.00 -8.71
N GLY A 243 -0.20 -2.77 -8.90
CA GLY A 243 -0.27 -2.07 -10.18
C GLY A 243 0.40 -2.85 -11.32
N TRP A 244 1.45 -3.63 -11.02
CA TRP A 244 2.12 -4.52 -11.97
C TRP A 244 1.21 -5.65 -12.46
N ALA A 245 0.46 -6.28 -11.55
CA ALA A 245 -0.52 -7.30 -11.94
C ALA A 245 -1.65 -6.70 -12.81
N ASP A 246 -2.08 -5.48 -12.52
CA ASP A 246 -3.08 -4.78 -13.34
C ASP A 246 -2.54 -4.38 -14.71
N GLY A 247 -1.28 -3.95 -14.79
CA GLY A 247 -0.55 -3.75 -16.04
C GLY A 247 -0.57 -5.01 -16.89
N ILE A 248 -0.16 -6.16 -16.32
CA ILE A 248 -0.05 -7.41 -17.09
C ILE A 248 -1.42 -7.80 -17.65
N ARG A 249 -2.47 -7.65 -16.85
CA ARG A 249 -3.85 -7.90 -17.31
C ARG A 249 -4.28 -6.95 -18.42
N ALA A 250 -3.81 -5.70 -18.41
CA ALA A 250 -4.08 -4.73 -19.46
C ALA A 250 -3.34 -5.10 -20.76
N ASP A 251 -2.07 -5.48 -20.68
CA ASP A 251 -1.27 -5.81 -21.85
C ASP A 251 -1.70 -7.14 -22.48
N VAL A 252 -2.09 -8.13 -21.68
CA VAL A 252 -2.74 -9.35 -22.17
C VAL A 252 -3.99 -9.05 -23.00
N LYS A 253 -4.80 -8.05 -22.59
CA LYS A 253 -5.98 -7.65 -23.37
C LYS A 253 -5.57 -7.02 -24.69
N LYS A 254 -4.59 -6.09 -24.68
CA LYS A 254 -4.06 -5.47 -25.91
C LYS A 254 -3.49 -6.53 -26.87
N LEU A 255 -2.74 -7.49 -26.34
CA LEU A 255 -2.15 -8.60 -27.08
C LEU A 255 -3.22 -9.48 -27.73
N THR A 256 -4.27 -9.83 -26.98
CA THR A 256 -5.41 -10.60 -27.49
C THR A 256 -6.20 -9.82 -28.54
N SER A 257 -6.29 -8.49 -28.41
CA SER A 257 -6.92 -7.61 -29.41
C SER A 257 -6.10 -7.49 -30.70
N ALA A 258 -4.76 -7.52 -30.61
CA ALA A 258 -3.88 -7.56 -31.77
C ALA A 258 -4.02 -8.88 -32.54
N ASN A 259 -4.09 -10.00 -31.82
CA ASN A 259 -4.39 -11.31 -32.41
C ASN A 259 -5.06 -12.22 -31.38
N GLY A 260 -6.25 -12.74 -31.71
CA GLY A 260 -7.00 -13.63 -30.83
C GLY A 260 -6.27 -14.93 -30.47
N LYS A 261 -5.23 -15.31 -31.23
CA LYS A 261 -4.35 -16.47 -30.94
C LYS A 261 -3.31 -16.19 -29.85
N TYR A 262 -2.98 -14.94 -29.57
CA TYR A 262 -1.99 -14.59 -28.55
C TYR A 262 -2.62 -14.70 -27.16
N LYS A 263 -2.46 -15.89 -26.54
CA LYS A 263 -2.96 -16.20 -25.20
C LYS A 263 -1.82 -16.13 -24.21
N PHE A 264 -2.00 -15.30 -23.18
CA PHE A 264 -1.06 -15.13 -22.07
C PHE A 264 -1.82 -14.67 -20.81
N GLY A 265 -1.20 -14.74 -19.64
CA GLY A 265 -1.74 -14.19 -18.38
C GLY A 265 -2.74 -15.10 -17.66
N THR A 266 -2.92 -16.33 -18.11
CA THR A 266 -3.78 -17.31 -17.44
C THR A 266 -3.16 -17.87 -16.15
N PHE A 267 -1.86 -17.63 -15.91
CA PHE A 267 -1.24 -17.79 -14.58
C PHE A 267 -1.73 -16.75 -13.56
N LEU A 268 -2.20 -15.58 -14.02
CA LEU A 268 -2.53 -14.44 -13.18
C LEU A 268 -4.05 -14.31 -13.01
N PRO A 269 -4.64 -14.81 -11.91
CA PRO A 269 -6.07 -14.67 -11.68
C PRO A 269 -6.46 -13.20 -11.46
N ALA A 270 -7.77 -12.95 -11.50
CA ALA A 270 -8.31 -11.63 -11.17
C ALA A 270 -7.97 -11.23 -9.73
N ALA A 271 -7.73 -9.94 -9.51
CA ALA A 271 -7.52 -9.39 -8.18
C ALA A 271 -8.74 -9.67 -7.29
N PRO A 272 -8.55 -10.15 -6.05
CA PRO A 272 -9.65 -10.24 -5.10
C PRO A 272 -10.19 -8.83 -4.84
N LYS A 273 -11.52 -8.72 -4.75
CA LYS A 273 -12.16 -7.46 -4.37
C LYS A 273 -11.99 -7.23 -2.88
N ASP A 274 -11.74 -5.98 -2.51
CA ASP A 274 -11.74 -5.57 -1.12
C ASP A 274 -13.08 -5.89 -0.47
N GLN A 275 -12.98 -6.47 0.72
CA GLN A 275 -14.13 -6.76 1.57
C GLN A 275 -14.14 -5.79 2.75
N ASN A 276 -15.29 -5.68 3.40
CA ASN A 276 -15.42 -4.95 4.65
C ASN A 276 -16.07 -5.84 5.71
N ARG A 277 -15.42 -6.97 6.00
CA ARG A 277 -15.90 -7.92 7.00
C ARG A 277 -15.73 -7.32 8.39
N ARG A 278 -16.74 -7.49 9.25
CA ARG A 278 -16.74 -6.95 10.61
C ARG A 278 -17.41 -7.93 11.56
N LEU A 279 -16.86 -8.13 12.75
CA LEU A 279 -17.53 -8.90 13.80
C LEU A 279 -18.64 -8.07 14.45
N SER A 280 -19.54 -8.72 15.19
CA SER A 280 -20.48 -8.01 16.05
C SER A 280 -19.73 -7.30 17.19
N ASN A 281 -20.24 -6.13 17.62
CA ASN A 281 -19.65 -5.39 18.73
C ASN A 281 -19.67 -6.24 20.02
N GLY A 282 -18.56 -6.28 20.75
CA GLY A 282 -18.41 -7.06 21.97
C GLY A 282 -18.16 -8.55 21.74
N LYS A 283 -17.91 -8.99 20.50
CA LYS A 283 -17.58 -10.38 20.22
C LYS A 283 -16.22 -10.73 20.80
N TYR A 284 -16.17 -11.73 21.68
CA TYR A 284 -14.90 -12.28 22.13
C TYR A 284 -14.26 -13.10 21.01
N VAL A 285 -13.06 -12.69 20.59
CA VAL A 285 -12.17 -13.44 19.70
C VAL A 285 -11.47 -14.55 20.49
N LYS A 286 -11.14 -14.25 21.76
CA LYS A 286 -10.56 -15.17 22.73
C LYS A 286 -11.09 -14.84 24.12
N ARG A 287 -11.34 -15.87 24.92
CA ARG A 287 -11.69 -15.71 26.34
C ARG A 287 -11.24 -16.94 27.12
N THR A 288 -10.28 -16.75 28.01
CA THR A 288 -9.65 -17.83 28.79
C THR A 288 -9.97 -17.74 30.28
N SER A 289 -10.47 -16.58 30.75
CA SER A 289 -10.89 -16.40 32.14
C SER A 289 -12.32 -15.86 32.24
N THR A 290 -13.07 -16.44 33.18
CA THR A 290 -14.39 -15.99 33.64
C THR A 290 -14.43 -16.02 35.18
N GLY A 291 -15.47 -15.42 35.77
CA GLY A 291 -15.77 -15.56 37.20
C GLY A 291 -15.15 -14.52 38.15
N GLY A 292 -14.51 -13.46 37.65
CA GLY A 292 -14.14 -12.32 38.48
C GLY A 292 -15.22 -11.23 38.54
N LEU A 293 -15.12 -10.30 39.50
CA LEU A 293 -16.09 -9.20 39.66
C LEU A 293 -15.65 -7.90 38.98
N GLY A 294 -14.46 -7.87 38.37
CA GLY A 294 -13.94 -6.71 37.68
C GLY A 294 -14.63 -6.44 36.33
N HIS A 295 -14.69 -5.16 35.98
CA HIS A 295 -15.29 -4.66 34.74
C HIS A 295 -14.33 -3.73 34.00
N LEU A 296 -14.19 -3.94 32.68
CA LEU A 296 -13.47 -3.03 31.79
C LEU A 296 -14.45 -2.47 30.77
N LYS A 297 -14.77 -1.18 30.89
CA LYS A 297 -15.49 -0.41 29.89
C LYS A 297 -14.51 0.08 28.83
N ILE A 298 -14.84 -0.17 27.58
CA ILE A 298 -14.05 0.21 26.40
C ILE A 298 -14.94 1.13 25.58
N GLU A 299 -14.47 2.33 25.30
CA GLU A 299 -15.14 3.30 24.45
C GLU A 299 -14.29 3.50 23.21
N ASN A 300 -14.74 3.01 22.05
CA ASN A 300 -13.99 3.11 20.82
C ASN A 300 -14.51 4.27 19.97
N GLY A 301 -13.72 5.35 19.90
CA GLY A 301 -14.04 6.53 19.09
C GLY A 301 -13.49 6.49 17.67
N GLY A 302 -12.57 5.58 17.36
CA GLY A 302 -11.92 5.46 16.05
C GLY A 302 -12.46 4.31 15.21
N ASP A 303 -11.55 3.62 14.50
CA ASP A 303 -11.85 2.46 13.66
C ASP A 303 -12.12 1.19 14.46
N ASP A 304 -12.51 0.11 13.77
CA ASP A 304 -12.70 -1.18 14.41
C ASP A 304 -11.42 -1.64 15.12
N THR A 305 -11.57 -2.05 16.38
CA THR A 305 -10.44 -2.36 17.25
C THR A 305 -10.67 -3.66 17.99
N THR A 306 -9.63 -4.47 18.12
CA THR A 306 -9.57 -5.55 19.09
C THR A 306 -8.80 -5.12 20.33
N VAL A 307 -9.35 -5.42 21.50
CA VAL A 307 -8.75 -5.11 22.79
C VAL A 307 -8.37 -6.41 23.49
N SER A 308 -7.09 -6.60 23.71
CA SER A 308 -6.50 -7.75 24.40
C SER A 308 -6.10 -7.36 25.82
N LEU A 309 -6.68 -8.03 26.81
CA LEU A 309 -6.29 -7.89 28.22
C LEU A 309 -5.32 -9.01 28.58
N VAL A 310 -4.14 -8.66 29.08
CA VAL A 310 -3.03 -9.59 29.32
C VAL A 310 -2.59 -9.54 30.78
N LYS A 311 -2.46 -10.70 31.43
CA LYS A 311 -1.89 -10.85 32.79
C LYS A 311 -0.55 -11.56 32.71
N GLY A 312 0.54 -10.85 33.02
CA GLY A 312 1.89 -11.36 32.77
C GLY A 312 2.10 -11.62 31.27
N LYS A 313 2.26 -12.90 30.89
CA LYS A 313 2.36 -13.34 29.48
C LYS A 313 1.08 -14.01 28.93
N LYS A 314 0.00 -14.06 29.72
CA LYS A 314 -1.23 -14.79 29.35
C LYS A 314 -2.34 -13.84 28.92
N THR A 315 -2.84 -14.00 27.69
CA THR A 315 -4.04 -13.30 27.20
C THR A 315 -5.28 -13.85 27.91
N VAL A 316 -5.98 -12.97 28.61
CA VAL A 316 -7.16 -13.26 29.44
C VAL A 316 -8.41 -13.23 28.57
N PHE A 317 -8.52 -12.20 27.74
CA PHE A 317 -9.48 -12.14 26.64
C PHE A 317 -8.97 -11.21 25.55
N THR A 318 -9.54 -11.39 24.35
CA THR A 318 -9.48 -10.45 23.24
C THR A 318 -10.91 -10.21 22.80
N VAL A 319 -11.35 -8.95 22.79
CA VAL A 319 -12.71 -8.57 22.40
C VAL A 319 -12.69 -7.60 21.24
N TYR A 320 -13.59 -7.80 20.29
CA TYR A 320 -13.80 -6.92 19.16
C TYR A 320 -14.77 -5.80 19.54
N VAL A 321 -14.37 -4.55 19.34
CA VAL A 321 -15.18 -3.35 19.60
C VAL A 321 -15.23 -2.54 18.32
N ARG A 322 -16.45 -2.32 17.81
CA ARG A 322 -16.64 -1.57 16.56
C ARG A 322 -16.28 -0.10 16.75
N GLY A 323 -15.82 0.55 15.69
CA GLY A 323 -15.62 1.98 15.64
C GLY A 323 -16.88 2.76 15.99
N GLY A 324 -16.73 3.81 16.79
CA GLY A 324 -17.83 4.61 17.34
C GLY A 324 -18.76 3.86 18.32
N LYS A 325 -18.33 2.72 18.87
CA LYS A 325 -19.14 1.91 19.81
C LYS A 325 -18.38 1.66 21.11
N SER A 326 -19.13 1.30 22.14
CA SER A 326 -18.59 0.92 23.43
C SER A 326 -18.96 -0.51 23.78
N TYR A 327 -18.14 -1.14 24.62
CA TYR A 327 -18.42 -2.46 25.18
C TYR A 327 -17.87 -2.57 26.60
N THR A 328 -18.56 -3.33 27.46
CA THR A 328 -18.08 -3.60 28.83
C THR A 328 -17.76 -5.09 28.98
N ALA A 329 -16.48 -5.40 29.04
CA ALA A 329 -16.00 -6.73 29.38
C ALA A 329 -16.18 -6.96 30.88
N LYS A 330 -16.86 -8.05 31.25
CA LYS A 330 -17.14 -8.44 32.64
C LYS A 330 -16.45 -9.75 32.97
N GLY A 331 -16.30 -10.07 34.25
CA GLY A 331 -15.74 -11.36 34.66
C GLY A 331 -14.24 -11.32 34.93
N ILE A 332 -13.66 -10.14 35.14
CA ILE A 332 -12.21 -9.95 35.27
C ILE A 332 -11.80 -10.24 36.71
N LYS A 333 -10.85 -11.16 36.89
CA LYS A 333 -10.31 -11.52 38.21
C LYS A 333 -9.38 -10.43 38.73
N ASP A 334 -9.11 -10.47 40.02
CA ASP A 334 -8.17 -9.53 40.62
C ASP A 334 -6.73 -9.78 40.13
N GLY A 335 -5.98 -8.68 40.03
CA GLY A 335 -4.60 -8.67 39.59
C GLY A 335 -4.26 -7.44 38.74
N THR A 336 -3.01 -7.41 38.28
CA THR A 336 -2.48 -6.34 37.43
C THR A 336 -2.39 -6.81 35.98
N TYR A 337 -2.87 -5.99 35.07
CA TYR A 337 -3.03 -6.31 33.66
C TYR A 337 -2.41 -5.24 32.76
N ARG A 338 -2.09 -5.63 31.53
CA ARG A 338 -1.75 -4.72 30.43
C ARG A 338 -2.81 -4.83 29.34
N ILE A 339 -3.04 -3.74 28.62
CA ILE A 339 -4.00 -3.66 27.53
C ILE A 339 -3.26 -3.42 26.24
N TYR A 340 -3.55 -4.24 25.25
CA TYR A 340 -3.05 -4.16 23.89
C TYR A 340 -4.22 -3.92 22.94
N THR A 341 -4.00 -3.14 21.91
CA THR A 341 -5.01 -2.75 20.92
C THR A 341 -4.48 -3.01 19.53
N ALA A 342 -5.29 -3.68 18.71
CA ALA A 342 -5.06 -3.76 17.27
C ALA A 342 -6.24 -3.14 16.55
N THR A 343 -5.99 -2.10 15.76
CA THR A 343 -6.96 -1.38 14.93
C THR A 343 -6.87 -1.85 13.48
N GLY A 344 -7.93 -1.69 12.71
CA GLY A 344 -7.87 -1.82 11.26
C GLY A 344 -9.22 -2.08 10.61
N THR A 345 -9.17 -2.42 9.32
CA THR A 345 -10.35 -2.69 8.49
C THR A 345 -10.33 -4.11 7.94
N ASP A 346 -11.51 -4.59 7.54
CA ASP A 346 -11.75 -5.94 6.99
C ASP A 346 -11.23 -7.10 7.86
N TRP A 347 -12.06 -7.50 8.83
CA TRP A 347 -11.75 -8.60 9.74
C TRP A 347 -11.66 -9.96 9.05
N ASN A 348 -10.52 -10.63 9.23
CA ASN A 348 -10.29 -12.01 8.84
C ASN A 348 -10.50 -12.95 10.03
N SER A 349 -11.65 -13.64 10.09
CA SER A 349 -11.97 -14.58 11.17
C SER A 349 -11.04 -15.78 11.28
N ALA A 350 -10.46 -16.24 10.17
CA ALA A 350 -9.56 -17.39 10.17
C ALA A 350 -8.20 -17.04 10.79
N LYS A 351 -7.67 -15.86 10.46
CA LYS A 351 -6.41 -15.34 11.02
C LYS A 351 -6.57 -14.48 12.28
N LYS A 352 -7.83 -14.22 12.69
CA LYS A 352 -8.19 -13.42 13.87
C LYS A 352 -7.54 -12.03 13.91
N GLY A 353 -7.52 -11.34 12.78
CA GLY A 353 -6.93 -10.00 12.65
C GLY A 353 -7.52 -9.21 11.49
N PHE A 354 -7.10 -7.95 11.37
CA PHE A 354 -7.46 -7.05 10.28
C PHE A 354 -6.54 -7.25 9.07
N THR A 355 -7.07 -7.05 7.88
CA THR A 355 -6.30 -7.23 6.63
C THR A 355 -5.78 -5.90 6.07
N ARG A 356 -6.31 -4.76 6.51
CA ARG A 356 -5.93 -3.43 6.01
C ARG A 356 -5.92 -2.39 7.13
N ASP A 357 -5.18 -1.31 6.90
CA ASP A 357 -5.05 -0.15 7.79
C ASP A 357 -4.70 -0.54 9.24
N CYS A 358 -3.80 -1.51 9.40
CA CYS A 358 -3.55 -2.10 10.71
C CYS A 358 -2.67 -1.20 11.57
N GLY A 359 -3.09 -1.00 12.82
CA GLY A 359 -2.30 -0.35 13.85
C GLY A 359 -2.22 -1.24 15.08
N PHE A 360 -1.05 -1.29 15.73
CA PHE A 360 -0.82 -2.10 16.91
C PHE A 360 -0.18 -1.25 18.00
N SER A 361 -0.83 -1.18 19.15
CA SER A 361 -0.37 -0.39 20.28
C SER A 361 -0.65 -1.06 21.61
N LYS A 362 0.02 -0.58 22.65
CA LYS A 362 -0.24 -0.95 24.05
C LYS A 362 -0.39 0.29 24.89
N PHE A 363 -1.21 0.21 25.91
CA PHE A 363 -1.18 1.17 27.00
C PHE A 363 0.09 0.96 27.82
N ASP A 364 0.77 2.05 28.15
CA ASP A 364 2.01 1.98 28.94
C ASP A 364 1.73 1.75 30.42
N ASP A 365 0.58 2.24 30.89
CA ASP A 365 0.08 2.00 32.23
C ASP A 365 -0.43 0.57 32.43
N THR A 366 -0.33 0.12 33.68
CA THR A 366 -0.93 -1.15 34.11
C THR A 366 -2.25 -0.93 34.82
N PHE A 367 -3.19 -1.84 34.61
CA PHE A 367 -4.54 -1.76 35.13
C PHE A 367 -4.70 -2.78 36.26
N LYS A 368 -4.85 -2.28 37.50
CA LYS A 368 -5.03 -3.12 38.69
C LYS A 368 -6.51 -3.31 38.99
N PHE A 369 -6.99 -4.54 38.90
CA PHE A 369 -8.32 -4.93 39.34
C PHE A 369 -8.22 -5.48 40.76
N SER A 370 -9.01 -4.90 41.67
CA SER A 370 -9.16 -5.34 43.05
C SER A 370 -10.64 -5.33 43.42
N THR A 371 -11.09 -6.38 44.09
CA THR A 371 -12.46 -6.53 44.54
C THR A 371 -12.46 -6.76 46.05
N THR A 372 -13.41 -6.16 46.75
CA THR A 372 -13.67 -6.39 48.16
C THR A 372 -15.07 -6.96 48.31
N SER A 373 -15.46 -7.34 49.54
CA SER A 373 -16.83 -7.82 49.81
C SER A 373 -17.93 -6.80 49.49
N ARG A 374 -17.60 -5.52 49.27
CA ARG A 374 -18.56 -4.44 49.02
C ARG A 374 -18.32 -3.64 47.73
N THR A 375 -17.15 -3.78 47.09
CA THR A 375 -16.77 -2.98 45.92
C THR A 375 -16.04 -3.80 44.87
N SER A 376 -16.26 -3.47 43.59
CA SER A 376 -15.50 -4.02 42.46
C SER A 376 -14.83 -2.91 41.66
N SER A 377 -13.67 -3.23 41.06
CA SER A 377 -12.97 -2.29 40.18
C SER A 377 -13.67 -2.18 38.83
N ILE A 378 -13.97 -0.94 38.43
CA ILE A 378 -14.45 -0.60 37.09
C ILE A 378 -13.42 0.31 36.44
N TRP A 379 -12.73 -0.22 35.43
CA TRP A 379 -11.82 0.58 34.60
C TRP A 379 -12.54 1.03 33.34
N THR A 380 -12.30 2.27 32.91
CA THR A 380 -12.76 2.78 31.61
C THR A 380 -11.54 3.17 30.79
N ILE A 381 -11.48 2.70 29.56
CA ILE A 381 -10.51 3.13 28.56
C ILE A 381 -11.23 3.73 27.36
N THR A 382 -10.62 4.75 26.77
CA THR A 382 -11.12 5.42 25.56
C THR A 382 -10.08 5.27 24.47
N LEU A 383 -10.49 4.72 23.33
CA LEU A 383 -9.64 4.43 22.16
C LEU A 383 -9.77 5.55 21.13
N THR A 384 -9.44 6.76 21.58
CA THR A 384 -9.34 7.94 20.72
C THR A 384 -8.17 8.76 21.25
N PRO A 385 -7.15 9.08 20.42
CA PRO A 385 -6.11 9.97 20.85
C PRO A 385 -6.72 11.35 21.13
N VAL A 386 -6.67 11.78 22.38
CA VAL A 386 -7.06 13.12 22.82
C VAL A 386 -5.81 13.86 23.24
N VAL A 387 -5.60 15.05 22.69
CA VAL A 387 -4.53 15.96 23.13
C VAL A 387 -4.76 16.26 24.62
N GLY A 388 -3.77 15.96 25.46
CA GLY A 388 -3.89 16.07 26.92
C GLY A 388 -4.54 14.87 27.61
N GLY A 389 -4.72 13.73 26.92
CA GLY A 389 -5.15 12.48 27.52
C GLY A 389 -4.18 11.97 28.60
N ASN A 390 -4.70 11.25 29.59
CA ASN A 390 -3.93 10.71 30.71
C ASN A 390 -3.31 9.33 30.43
N ALA A 391 -3.58 8.75 29.26
CA ALA A 391 -3.09 7.44 28.87
C ALA A 391 -2.07 7.58 27.74
N THR A 392 -0.84 7.13 27.99
CA THR A 392 0.20 7.01 26.97
C THR A 392 0.17 5.62 26.35
N THR A 393 0.45 5.57 25.04
CA THR A 393 0.53 4.32 24.30
C THR A 393 1.85 4.24 23.57
N SER A 394 2.41 3.03 23.51
CA SER A 394 3.56 2.72 22.68
C SER A 394 3.15 1.79 21.54
N ASP A 395 3.79 1.95 20.39
CA ASP A 395 3.64 1.05 19.25
C ASP A 395 4.16 -0.36 19.59
N VAL A 396 3.52 -1.36 19.01
CA VAL A 396 3.84 -2.77 19.22
C VAL A 396 4.14 -3.39 17.86
N ASP A 397 5.28 -4.06 17.75
CA ASP A 397 5.60 -4.85 16.56
C ASP A 397 4.48 -5.90 16.35
N PRO A 398 3.87 -5.99 15.15
CA PRO A 398 2.79 -6.93 14.87
C PRO A 398 3.13 -8.39 15.24
N ASP A 399 4.39 -8.80 15.11
CA ASP A 399 4.85 -10.14 15.46
C ASP A 399 4.95 -10.37 16.98
N ALA A 400 5.06 -9.29 17.76
CA ALA A 400 5.08 -9.32 19.21
C ALA A 400 3.67 -9.16 19.83
N PHE A 401 2.64 -8.93 19.00
CA PHE A 401 1.28 -8.69 19.48
C PHE A 401 0.66 -9.97 20.10
N PRO A 402 -0.02 -9.87 21.26
CA PRO A 402 -0.60 -11.03 21.92
C PRO A 402 -1.76 -11.65 21.13
N GLN A 403 -1.63 -12.93 20.80
CA GLN A 403 -2.67 -13.75 20.16
C GLN A 403 -3.61 -14.46 21.15
#